data_AF-A0A5C6P333-F1
#
_entry.id   AF-A0A5C6P333-F1
#
_cell.length_a   1.000
_cell.length_b   1.000
_cell.length_c   1.000
_cell.angle_alpha   90.00
_cell.angle_beta   90.00
_cell.angle_gamma   90.00
#
_symmetry.space_group_name_H-M   'P 1'
#
loop_
_entity.id
_entity.type
_entity.pdbx_description
1 polymer ?
#
loop_
_entity_poly.entity_id
_entity_poly.type
_entity_poly.pdbx_seq_one_letter_code
_entity_poly.pdbx_strand_id
1 'polypeptide(L)'
;MAAGCEFASRLHYHVVREYIGQLMKSNYSCKSRKHEKAAAKIRDQWEDLRALFKDMRSTHEWLHDVGEDLSDIIGQKNKRDIKTHLQPVVEHYPDFSRKHLVAVLYFRGLVRGREYQLILQKLTELKKQRGSSNTRRVLFATIPATVNTDCLSNLPFSCLSLLS
;
A
#
# COMPACT_ATOMS: atom_id res chain seq x y z
N MET A 1 8.42 -11.25 32.00
CA MET A 1 8.72 -10.12 31.08
C MET A 1 8.53 -10.48 29.59
N ALA A 2 8.85 -11.69 29.12
CA ALA A 2 8.75 -12.04 27.69
C ALA A 2 7.32 -11.97 27.08
N ALA A 3 6.29 -12.33 27.85
CA ALA A 3 4.90 -12.35 27.35
C ALA A 3 4.35 -10.96 26.97
N GLY A 4 4.83 -9.89 27.61
CA GLY A 4 4.38 -8.51 27.33
C GLY A 4 4.86 -8.00 25.96
N CYS A 5 6.12 -8.27 25.61
CA CYS A 5 6.68 -7.87 24.31
C CYS A 5 6.06 -8.67 23.16
N GLU A 6 5.73 -9.95 23.37
CA GLU A 6 5.07 -10.78 22.36
C GLU A 6 3.65 -10.28 22.06
N PHE A 7 2.87 -9.95 23.09
CA PHE A 7 1.55 -9.34 22.93
C PHE A 7 1.64 -8.01 22.18
N ALA A 8 2.56 -7.12 22.58
CA ALA A 8 2.78 -5.84 21.91
C ALA A 8 3.12 -6.02 20.42
N SER A 9 3.97 -6.98 20.10
CA SER A 9 4.34 -7.36 18.74
C SER A 9 3.16 -7.83 17.89
N ARG A 10 2.29 -8.68 18.45
CA ARG A 10 1.07 -9.15 17.76
C ARG A 10 0.07 -8.00 17.55
N LEU A 11 -0.08 -7.13 18.54
CA LEU A 11 -0.93 -5.96 18.44
C LEU A 11 -0.40 -4.97 17.40
N HIS A 12 0.91 -4.73 17.37
CA HIS A 12 1.57 -3.87 16.37
C HIS A 12 1.27 -4.36 14.95
N TYR A 13 1.48 -5.64 14.71
CA TYR A 13 1.16 -6.25 13.42
C TYR A 13 -0.31 -6.09 13.05
N HIS A 14 -1.22 -6.35 13.99
CA HIS A 14 -2.66 -6.23 13.75
C HIS A 14 -3.07 -4.80 13.40
N VAL A 15 -2.63 -3.81 14.19
CA VAL A 15 -2.96 -2.39 13.95
C VAL A 15 -2.43 -1.91 12.61
N VAL A 16 -1.18 -2.24 12.27
CA VAL A 16 -0.58 -1.89 10.98
C VAL A 16 -1.33 -2.53 9.81
N ARG A 17 -1.68 -3.82 9.93
CA ARG A 17 -2.44 -4.54 8.92
C ARG A 17 -3.82 -3.92 8.70
N GLU A 18 -4.56 -3.61 9.76
CA GLU A 18 -5.89 -3.00 9.63
C GLU A 18 -5.81 -1.59 9.07
N TYR A 19 -4.85 -0.77 9.51
CA TYR A 19 -4.65 0.59 8.98
C TYR A 19 -4.39 0.56 7.47
N ILE A 20 -3.41 -0.23 7.02
CA ILE A 20 -3.09 -0.34 5.58
C ILE A 20 -4.26 -1.00 4.83
N GLY A 21 -4.95 -1.95 5.45
CA GLY A 21 -6.16 -2.56 4.90
C GLY A 21 -7.23 -1.53 4.57
N GLN A 22 -7.45 -0.52 5.42
CA GLN A 22 -8.38 0.58 5.11
C GLN A 22 -7.87 1.44 3.94
N LEU A 23 -6.56 1.70 3.86
CA LEU A 23 -5.96 2.43 2.73
C LEU A 23 -6.13 1.67 1.40
N MET A 24 -6.08 0.34 1.45
CA MET A 24 -6.21 -0.52 0.27
C MET A 24 -7.65 -0.79 -0.16
N LYS A 25 -8.65 -0.38 0.62
CA LYS A 25 -10.04 -0.43 0.19
C LYS A 25 -10.25 0.59 -0.92
N SER A 26 -10.84 0.15 -2.02
CA SER A 26 -11.10 0.97 -3.21
C SER A 26 -12.33 1.88 -3.07
N ASN A 27 -12.61 2.36 -1.86
CA ASN A 27 -13.79 3.18 -1.55
C ASN A 27 -13.48 4.68 -1.42
N TYR A 28 -12.21 5.09 -1.41
CA TYR A 28 -11.81 6.49 -1.28
C TYR A 28 -10.57 6.83 -2.13
N SER A 29 -10.54 8.06 -2.67
CA SER A 29 -9.46 8.52 -3.54
C SER A 29 -9.14 10.01 -3.33
N CYS A 30 -7.87 10.32 -3.08
CA CYS A 30 -7.31 11.63 -2.77
C CYS A 30 -6.93 12.43 -4.04
N LYS A 31 -7.88 12.67 -4.94
CA LYS A 31 -7.60 13.38 -6.22
C LYS A 31 -7.03 14.78 -6.01
N SER A 32 -6.19 15.23 -6.95
CA SER A 32 -5.53 16.55 -6.93
C SER A 32 -4.68 16.73 -5.65
N ARG A 33 -4.44 17.96 -5.18
CA ARG A 33 -3.62 18.26 -3.98
C ARG A 33 -4.06 17.58 -2.67
N LYS A 34 -5.19 16.84 -2.67
CA LYS A 34 -5.63 16.06 -1.52
C LYS A 34 -4.67 14.91 -1.19
N HIS A 35 -3.92 14.39 -2.18
CA HIS A 35 -2.95 13.31 -1.92
C HIS A 35 -1.79 13.75 -1.02
N GLU A 36 -1.31 15.00 -1.15
CA GLU A 36 -0.24 15.53 -0.30
C GLU A 36 -0.70 15.64 1.16
N LYS A 37 -1.90 16.16 1.38
CA LYS A 37 -2.51 16.23 2.72
C LYS A 37 -2.76 14.85 3.31
N ALA A 38 -3.19 13.89 2.50
CA ALA A 38 -3.39 12.52 2.94
C ALA A 38 -2.06 11.87 3.35
N ALA A 39 -1.00 12.05 2.55
CA ALA A 39 0.32 11.55 2.89
C ALA A 39 0.87 12.18 4.18
N ALA A 40 0.76 13.51 4.35
CA ALA A 40 1.17 14.17 5.60
C ALA A 40 0.42 13.60 6.81
N LYS A 41 -0.90 13.44 6.70
CA LYS A 41 -1.72 12.83 7.76
C LYS A 41 -1.31 11.39 8.07
N ILE A 42 -0.99 10.59 7.05
CA ILE A 42 -0.51 9.22 7.26
C ILE A 42 0.81 9.24 8.05
N ARG A 43 1.76 10.12 7.71
CA ARG A 43 3.03 10.25 8.44
C ARG A 43 2.82 10.63 9.89
N ASP A 44 1.99 11.64 10.17
CA ASP A 44 1.69 12.07 11.54
C ASP A 44 1.13 10.90 12.36
N GLN A 45 0.14 10.19 11.80
CA GLN A 45 -0.45 9.01 12.44
C GLN A 45 0.55 7.85 12.59
N TRP A 46 1.50 7.71 11.67
CA TRP A 46 2.51 6.66 11.72
C TRP A 46 3.54 6.91 12.81
N GLU A 47 3.94 8.17 13.01
CA GLU A 47 4.85 8.54 14.09
C GLU A 47 4.22 8.30 15.47
N ASP A 48 2.93 8.60 15.64
CA ASP A 48 2.20 8.26 16.86
C ASP A 48 2.18 6.74 17.12
N LEU A 49 1.89 5.94 16.09
CA LEU A 49 1.90 4.47 16.18
C LEU A 49 3.31 3.92 16.48
N ARG A 50 4.34 4.46 15.81
CA ARG A 50 5.74 4.11 16.03
C ARG A 50 6.14 4.37 17.48
N ALA A 51 5.82 5.55 18.01
CA ALA A 51 6.10 5.92 19.39
C ALA A 51 5.41 4.99 20.39
N LEU A 52 4.11 4.71 20.17
CA LEU A 52 3.33 3.80 21.00
C LEU A 52 3.93 2.39 21.06
N PHE A 53 4.23 1.78 19.91
CA PHE A 53 4.73 0.41 19.88
C PHE A 53 6.18 0.28 20.32
N LYS A 54 6.97 1.35 20.21
CA LYS A 54 8.29 1.44 20.81
C LYS A 54 8.21 1.46 22.35
N ASP A 55 7.31 2.25 22.92
CA ASP A 55 7.07 2.30 24.38
C ASP A 55 6.59 0.93 24.91
N MET A 56 5.70 0.28 24.16
CA MET A 56 5.25 -1.09 24.45
C MET A 56 6.30 -2.18 24.20
N ARG A 57 7.51 -1.82 23.74
CA ARG A 57 8.62 -2.75 23.45
C ARG A 57 8.27 -3.85 22.44
N SER A 58 7.49 -3.51 21.42
CA SER A 58 7.28 -4.40 20.27
C SER A 58 8.61 -4.67 19.57
N THR A 59 8.84 -5.92 19.16
CA THR A 59 10.01 -6.34 18.36
C THR A 59 9.79 -6.21 16.85
N HIS A 60 8.61 -5.76 16.40
CA HIS A 60 8.26 -5.59 14.99
C HIS A 60 8.67 -4.22 14.42
N GLU A 61 9.88 -3.74 14.70
CA GLU A 61 10.35 -2.43 14.20
C GLU A 61 10.37 -2.34 12.66
N TRP A 62 10.44 -3.49 11.98
CA TRP A 62 10.35 -3.57 10.51
C TRP A 62 9.00 -3.12 9.93
N LEU A 63 7.97 -2.95 10.76
CA LEU A 63 6.70 -2.38 10.35
C LEU A 63 6.72 -0.85 10.33
N HIS A 64 7.76 -0.21 10.86
CA HIS A 64 7.81 1.25 10.92
C HIS A 64 7.98 1.89 9.54
N ASP A 65 8.65 1.21 8.59
CA ASP A 65 8.97 1.80 7.30
C ASP A 65 7.75 1.91 6.35
N VAL A 66 6.73 1.06 6.52
CA VAL A 66 5.58 1.01 5.59
C VAL A 66 4.79 2.32 5.53
N GLY A 67 4.68 3.05 6.63
CA GLY A 67 3.99 4.33 6.65
C GLY A 67 4.71 5.38 5.82
N GLU A 68 6.03 5.48 5.98
CA GLU A 68 6.89 6.38 5.21
C GLU A 68 6.91 5.99 3.73
N ASP A 69 7.13 4.71 3.43
CA ASP A 69 7.15 4.13 2.08
C ASP A 69 5.86 4.41 1.31
N LEU A 70 4.70 4.19 1.93
CA LEU A 70 3.40 4.45 1.31
C LEU A 70 3.12 5.95 1.18
N SER A 71 3.50 6.74 2.19
CA SER A 71 3.32 8.20 2.17
C SER A 71 4.17 8.87 1.09
N ASP A 72 5.36 8.34 0.82
CA ASP A 72 6.22 8.75 -0.29
C ASP A 72 5.54 8.55 -1.65
N ILE A 73 4.97 7.36 -1.89
CA ILE A 73 4.23 7.06 -3.12
C ILE A 73 2.99 7.98 -3.26
N ILE A 74 2.20 8.11 -2.20
CA ILE A 74 0.94 8.86 -2.20
C ILE A 74 1.20 10.36 -2.35
N GLY A 75 2.14 10.88 -1.57
CA GLY A 75 2.44 12.30 -1.44
C GLY A 75 3.24 12.89 -2.58
N GLN A 76 3.99 12.07 -3.34
CA GLN A 76 4.85 12.54 -4.43
C GLN A 76 4.08 13.46 -5.40
N LYS A 77 4.52 14.71 -5.58
CA LYS A 77 3.83 15.73 -6.40
C LYS A 77 3.87 15.37 -7.88
N ASN A 78 5.05 14.99 -8.37
CA ASN A 78 5.25 14.68 -9.77
C ASN A 78 4.99 13.19 -10.04
N LYS A 79 4.01 12.89 -10.89
CA LYS A 79 3.65 11.51 -11.22
C LYS A 79 4.81 10.69 -11.77
N ARG A 80 5.74 11.33 -12.49
CA ARG A 80 6.93 10.68 -13.07
C ARG A 80 7.90 10.16 -12.02
N ASP A 81 7.90 10.79 -10.85
CA ASP A 81 8.87 10.53 -9.79
C ASP A 81 8.34 9.49 -8.80
N ILE A 82 7.07 9.10 -8.85
CA ILE A 82 6.50 8.02 -7.99
C ILE A 82 7.33 6.73 -8.08
N LYS A 83 7.83 6.42 -9.28
CA LYS A 83 8.60 5.21 -9.54
C LYS A 83 9.92 5.13 -8.76
N THR A 84 10.46 6.26 -8.27
CA THR A 84 11.69 6.29 -7.47
C THR A 84 11.46 5.77 -6.05
N HIS A 85 10.22 5.82 -5.57
CA HIS A 85 9.84 5.36 -4.23
C HIS A 85 9.45 3.87 -4.18
N LEU A 86 9.52 3.15 -5.32
CA LEU A 86 9.16 1.73 -5.35
C LEU A 86 10.27 0.80 -4.87
N GLN A 87 11.54 1.21 -4.94
CA GLN A 87 12.67 0.39 -4.52
C GLN A 87 12.61 0.08 -3.01
N PRO A 88 12.48 1.08 -2.11
CA PRO A 88 12.42 0.81 -0.67
C PRO A 88 11.26 -0.12 -0.30
N VAL A 89 10.08 0.10 -0.89
CA VAL A 89 8.89 -0.73 -0.63
C VAL A 89 9.15 -2.20 -0.98
N VAL A 90 9.77 -2.46 -2.13
CA VAL A 90 10.08 -3.83 -2.54
C VAL A 90 11.16 -4.43 -1.65
N GLU A 91 12.14 -3.67 -1.20
CA GLU A 91 13.19 -4.16 -0.29
C GLU A 91 12.63 -4.50 1.10
N HIS A 92 11.87 -3.59 1.70
CA HIS A 92 11.27 -3.76 3.02
C HIS A 92 10.16 -4.83 3.00
N TYR A 93 9.37 -4.89 1.93
CA TYR A 93 8.17 -5.73 1.82
C TYR A 93 8.14 -6.59 0.56
N PRO A 94 8.82 -7.75 0.57
CA PRO A 94 8.82 -8.75 -0.49
C PRO A 94 7.48 -9.14 -1.10
N ASP A 95 6.46 -9.19 -0.27
CA ASP A 95 5.11 -9.61 -0.60
C ASP A 95 4.23 -8.47 -1.14
N PHE A 96 4.77 -7.24 -1.23
CA PHE A 96 4.13 -6.14 -1.94
C PHE A 96 3.93 -6.53 -3.42
N SER A 97 2.72 -6.37 -3.92
CA SER A 97 2.27 -6.96 -5.19
C SER A 97 1.72 -5.88 -6.11
N ARG A 98 1.53 -6.25 -7.38
CA ARG A 98 0.86 -5.36 -8.34
C ARG A 98 -0.51 -4.92 -7.84
N LYS A 99 -1.28 -5.81 -7.19
CA LYS A 99 -2.61 -5.47 -6.64
C LYS A 99 -2.50 -4.43 -5.53
N HIS A 100 -1.50 -4.56 -4.66
CA HIS A 100 -1.21 -3.59 -3.59
C HIS A 100 -0.86 -2.22 -4.16
N LEU A 101 0.02 -2.17 -5.17
CA LEU A 101 0.37 -0.92 -5.84
C LEU A 101 -0.83 -0.25 -6.52
N VAL A 102 -1.68 -1.02 -7.20
CA VAL A 102 -2.89 -0.45 -7.81
C VAL A 102 -3.81 0.16 -6.74
N ALA A 103 -3.98 -0.50 -5.59
CA ALA A 103 -4.79 0.05 -4.50
C ALA A 103 -4.20 1.37 -3.95
N VAL A 104 -2.88 1.44 -3.76
CA VAL A 104 -2.18 2.67 -3.33
C VAL A 104 -2.33 3.79 -4.37
N LEU A 105 -2.18 3.47 -5.66
CA LEU A 105 -2.36 4.45 -6.74
C LEU A 105 -3.83 4.90 -6.85
N TYR A 106 -4.79 4.02 -6.61
CA TYR A 106 -6.21 4.37 -6.53
C TYR A 106 -6.48 5.34 -5.38
N PHE A 107 -5.99 5.01 -4.17
CA PHE A 107 -6.08 5.87 -2.99
C PHE A 107 -5.47 7.24 -3.27
N ARG A 108 -4.34 7.29 -3.97
CA ARG A 108 -3.71 8.54 -4.44
C ARG A 108 -4.53 9.31 -5.50
N GLY A 109 -5.42 8.64 -6.22
CA GLY A 109 -6.18 9.22 -7.34
C GLY A 109 -5.49 9.14 -8.70
N LEU A 110 -4.53 8.23 -8.87
CA LEU A 110 -3.92 7.88 -10.14
C LEU A 110 -4.38 6.50 -10.61
N VAL A 111 -5.42 6.45 -11.45
CA VAL A 111 -6.06 5.17 -11.86
C VAL A 111 -5.69 4.70 -13.27
N ARG A 112 -5.18 5.59 -14.13
CA ARG A 112 -4.88 5.29 -15.54
C ARG A 112 -3.87 6.28 -16.14
N GLY A 113 -3.45 6.01 -17.37
CA GLY A 113 -2.56 6.86 -18.18
C GLY A 113 -1.14 6.31 -18.31
N ARG A 114 -0.30 7.01 -19.08
CA ARG A 114 1.09 6.58 -19.37
C ARG A 114 1.91 6.38 -18.09
N GLU A 115 1.94 7.38 -17.21
CA GLU A 115 2.70 7.29 -15.95
C GLU A 115 2.22 6.14 -15.07
N TYR A 116 0.90 5.91 -15.01
CA TYR A 116 0.34 4.77 -14.28
C TYR A 116 0.91 3.43 -14.79
N GLN A 117 0.96 3.23 -16.11
CA GLN A 117 1.53 2.00 -16.68
C GLN A 117 3.04 1.88 -16.42
N LEU A 118 3.79 2.98 -16.54
CA LEU A 118 5.23 3.00 -16.28
C LEU A 118 5.56 2.67 -14.82
N ILE A 119 4.74 3.15 -13.86
CA ILE A 119 4.90 2.83 -12.44
C ILE A 119 4.66 1.32 -12.19
N LEU A 120 3.61 0.74 -12.78
CA LEU A 120 3.34 -0.69 -12.66
C LEU A 120 4.42 -1.56 -13.34
N GLN A 121 4.97 -1.09 -14.46
CA GLN A 121 6.07 -1.74 -15.14
C GLN A 121 7.34 -1.71 -14.27
N LYS A 122 7.67 -0.56 -13.67
CA LYS A 122 8.83 -0.43 -12.78
C LYS A 122 8.74 -1.41 -11.62
N LEU A 123 7.58 -1.55 -10.97
CA LEU A 123 7.41 -2.58 -9.92
C LEU A 123 7.76 -3.98 -10.45
N THR A 124 7.30 -4.31 -11.65
CA THR A 124 7.54 -5.63 -12.27
C THR A 124 9.04 -5.86 -12.51
N GLU A 125 9.76 -4.83 -12.97
CA GLU A 125 11.22 -4.88 -13.18
C GLU A 125 11.97 -5.09 -11.86
N LEU A 126 11.63 -4.31 -10.83
CA LEU A 126 12.26 -4.42 -9.51
C LEU A 126 12.06 -5.81 -8.89
N LYS A 127 10.86 -6.37 -9.01
CA LYS A 127 10.57 -7.72 -8.52
C LYS A 127 11.34 -8.81 -9.28
N LYS A 128 11.61 -8.63 -10.58
CA LYS A 128 12.44 -9.56 -11.37
C LYS A 128 13.92 -9.50 -10.94
N GLN A 129 14.43 -8.29 -10.69
CA GLN A 129 15.84 -8.09 -10.33
C GLN A 129 16.20 -8.67 -8.95
N ARG A 130 15.25 -8.66 -8.00
CA ARG A 130 15.51 -9.08 -6.62
C ARG A 130 15.62 -10.60 -6.43
N GLY A 131 15.09 -11.42 -7.34
CA GLY A 131 15.02 -12.88 -7.15
C GLY A 131 14.16 -13.31 -5.95
N SER A 132 14.23 -14.61 -5.60
CA SER A 132 13.52 -15.16 -4.42
C SER A 132 14.25 -14.78 -3.15
N SER A 133 13.71 -13.83 -2.37
CA SER A 133 14.24 -13.47 -1.06
C SER A 133 13.62 -14.35 0.03
N ASN A 134 14.46 -14.93 0.90
CA ASN A 134 14.05 -15.77 2.04
C ASN A 134 13.55 -14.97 3.26
N THR A 135 13.26 -13.68 3.12
CA THR A 135 12.76 -12.88 4.24
C THR A 135 11.36 -13.37 4.64
N ARG A 136 11.21 -13.93 5.85
CA ARG A 136 9.94 -14.41 6.43
C ARG A 136 8.93 -13.31 6.80
N ARG A 137 9.20 -12.05 6.44
CA ARG A 137 8.33 -10.92 6.76
C ARG A 137 7.17 -10.90 5.76
N VAL A 138 5.97 -11.11 6.27
CA VAL A 138 4.74 -11.14 5.47
C VAL A 138 3.78 -10.13 6.08
N LEU A 139 3.45 -9.08 5.34
CA LEU A 139 2.48 -8.05 5.73
C LEU A 139 1.37 -7.97 4.68
N PHE A 140 1.75 -7.61 3.46
CA PHE A 140 0.81 -7.37 2.37
C PHE A 140 0.08 -8.61 1.89
N ALA A 141 0.67 -9.81 1.96
CA ALA A 141 -0.07 -11.03 1.60
C ALA A 141 -1.28 -11.29 2.52
N THR A 142 -1.30 -10.69 3.71
CA THR A 142 -2.43 -10.78 4.66
C THR A 142 -3.46 -9.66 4.48
N ILE A 143 -3.19 -8.69 3.61
CA ILE A 143 -4.04 -7.53 3.38
C ILE A 143 -4.83 -7.76 2.08
N PRO A 144 -6.17 -7.82 2.13
CA PRO A 144 -6.97 -7.92 0.93
C PRO A 144 -6.89 -6.61 0.13
N ALA A 145 -6.20 -6.62 -1.00
CA ALA A 145 -6.34 -5.57 -2.00
C ALA A 145 -7.61 -5.81 -2.81
N THR A 146 -8.71 -5.18 -2.41
CA THR A 146 -9.95 -5.13 -3.20
C THR A 146 -9.74 -4.16 -4.36
N VAL A 147 -8.99 -4.57 -5.36
CA VAL A 147 -8.89 -3.80 -6.59
C VAL A 147 -10.17 -4.08 -7.37
N ASN A 148 -11.06 -3.09 -7.47
CA ASN A 148 -12.20 -3.19 -8.37
C ASN A 148 -11.66 -3.04 -9.81
N THR A 149 -10.99 -4.09 -10.29
CA THR A 149 -10.47 -4.22 -11.66
C THR A 149 -11.52 -4.85 -12.56
N ASP A 150 -12.80 -4.56 -12.32
CA ASP A 150 -13.81 -4.84 -13.32
C ASP A 150 -13.65 -3.81 -14.44
N CYS A 151 -12.74 -4.11 -15.36
CA CYS A 151 -12.70 -3.56 -16.70
C CYS A 151 -14.00 -3.82 -17.49
N LEU A 152 -15.02 -4.43 -16.86
CA LEU A 152 -16.36 -4.69 -17.39
C LEU A 152 -17.46 -3.84 -16.74
N SER A 153 -17.15 -3.02 -15.72
CA SER A 153 -18.17 -2.21 -15.01
C SER A 153 -18.63 -0.95 -15.77
N ASN A 154 -18.21 -0.76 -17.03
CA ASN A 154 -18.66 0.33 -17.90
C ASN A 154 -19.46 -0.16 -19.12
N LEU A 155 -20.02 -1.37 -19.10
CA LEU A 155 -21.06 -1.69 -20.07
C LEU A 155 -22.32 -0.89 -19.72
N PRO A 156 -22.84 -0.02 -20.62
CA PRO A 156 -24.15 0.55 -20.42
C PRO A 156 -25.16 -0.60 -20.30
N PHE A 157 -26.10 -0.48 -19.36
CA PHE A 157 -27.17 -1.45 -19.06
C PHE A 157 -28.12 -1.77 -20.25
N SER A 158 -27.75 -1.44 -21.49
CA SER A 158 -28.63 -1.44 -22.66
C SER A 158 -28.46 -2.65 -23.58
N CYS A 159 -27.69 -3.69 -23.21
CA CYS A 159 -27.42 -4.83 -24.12
C CYS A 159 -27.82 -6.22 -23.58
N LEU A 160 -28.62 -6.31 -22.52
CA LEU A 160 -29.12 -7.61 -22.01
C LEU A 160 -30.51 -8.01 -22.52
N SER A 161 -30.97 -7.48 -23.65
CA SER A 161 -32.29 -7.80 -24.22
C SER A 161 -32.25 -8.69 -25.48
N LEU A 162 -31.21 -9.49 -25.68
CA LEU A 162 -31.16 -10.45 -26.79
C LEU A 162 -30.61 -11.79 -26.32
N LEU A 163 -31.44 -12.51 -25.56
CA LEU A 163 -31.45 -13.98 -25.46
C LEU A 163 -32.83 -14.35 -24.90
N SER A 164 -33.82 -14.27 -25.79
CA SER A 164 -35.10 -14.99 -25.72
C SER A 164 -35.09 -16.00 -26.86
#